data_AF-A0A937TUV7-F1
#
_entry.id   AF-A0A937TUV7-F1
#
_cell.length_a   1.000
_cell.length_b   1.000
_cell.length_c   1.000
_cell.angle_alpha   90.00
_cell.angle_beta   90.00
_cell.angle_gamma   90.00
#
_symmetry.space_group_name_H-M   'P 1'
#
loop_
_entity.id
_entity.type
_entity.pdbx_description
1 polymer ?
#
loop_
_entity_poly.entity_id
_entity_poly.type
_entity_poly.pdbx_seq_one_letter_code
_entity_poly.pdbx_strand_id
1 'polypeptide(L)'
;MYEDKIKKELFEKIREYDEIIKEMSGIEETDLPIPELFDTNDDYASLCVQSMDLLDEINELMLDTKYAPLTGLEPSQIKNLIFFEKSSDLSYEQNVEKHLNLRLLNLKEEMKERLKQVKTFRITSHLNPHTRHIYSEIIKCYIYGAFEASCVLCRAISETMTKKFIEYKGCGHLLVGKNKKDKVRSIQDICLNVLDMDKDIVSRYTKIGNKADNILHKKDVATEKDAIEMIKLLQDFIEKFPEQK
;
A
#
# COMPACT_ATOMS: atom_id res chain seq x y z
N MET A 1 8.67 -35.87 29.65
CA MET A 1 7.27 -36.37 29.73
C MET A 1 6.28 -35.27 30.09
N TYR A 2 6.44 -34.54 31.21
CA TYR A 2 5.59 -33.38 31.53
C TYR A 2 5.94 -32.15 30.67
N GLU A 3 7.24 -31.85 30.53
CA GLU A 3 7.75 -30.79 29.63
C GLU A 3 7.31 -31.00 28.17
N ASP A 4 7.48 -32.22 27.63
CA ASP A 4 7.06 -32.53 26.25
C ASP A 4 5.55 -32.38 26.03
N LYS A 5 4.75 -32.64 27.07
CA LYS A 5 3.29 -32.51 27.01
C LYS A 5 2.89 -31.03 26.95
N ILE A 6 3.40 -30.21 27.88
CA ILE A 6 3.15 -28.76 27.89
C ILE A 6 3.65 -28.12 26.60
N LYS A 7 4.85 -28.49 26.16
CA LYS A 7 5.43 -28.00 24.90
C LYS A 7 4.52 -28.30 23.71
N LYS A 8 4.03 -29.53 23.60
CA LYS A 8 3.13 -29.92 22.50
C LYS A 8 1.82 -29.14 22.56
N GLU A 9 1.21 -29.07 23.73
CA GLU A 9 -0.08 -28.42 23.97
C GLU A 9 0.00 -26.91 23.69
N LEU A 10 1.04 -26.23 24.18
CA LEU A 10 1.28 -24.81 23.95
C LEU A 10 1.44 -24.48 22.45
N PHE A 11 2.23 -25.25 21.71
CA PHE A 11 2.42 -24.98 20.28
C PHE A 11 1.22 -25.39 19.42
N GLU A 12 0.41 -26.34 19.88
CA GLU A 12 -0.88 -26.67 19.26
C GLU A 12 -1.86 -25.52 19.42
N LYS A 13 -1.95 -24.93 20.62
CA LYS A 13 -2.78 -23.75 20.91
C LYS A 13 -2.33 -22.49 20.17
N ILE A 14 -1.02 -22.24 20.10
CA ILE A 14 -0.48 -21.13 19.29
C ILE A 14 -0.84 -21.31 17.81
N ARG A 15 -0.80 -22.55 17.29
CA ARG A 15 -1.19 -22.82 15.89
C ARG A 15 -2.68 -22.57 15.66
N GLU A 16 -3.54 -23.02 16.58
CA GLU A 16 -4.99 -22.76 16.54
C GLU A 16 -5.27 -21.26 16.55
N TYR A 17 -4.59 -20.51 17.42
CA TYR A 17 -4.69 -19.05 17.47
C TYR A 17 -4.25 -18.40 16.15
N ASP A 18 -3.14 -18.82 15.56
CA ASP A 18 -2.66 -18.31 14.27
C ASP A 18 -3.62 -18.63 13.11
N GLU A 19 -4.35 -19.75 13.18
CA GLU A 19 -5.39 -20.12 12.20
C GLU A 19 -6.60 -19.18 12.31
N ILE A 20 -7.08 -18.90 13.52
CA ILE A 20 -8.19 -17.95 13.75
C ILE A 20 -7.82 -16.54 13.27
N ILE A 21 -6.62 -16.05 13.57
CA ILE A 21 -6.19 -14.72 13.12
C ILE A 21 -6.14 -14.62 11.60
N LYS A 22 -5.78 -15.69 10.89
CA LYS A 22 -5.81 -15.72 9.43
C LYS A 22 -7.23 -15.68 8.89
N GLU A 23 -8.15 -16.43 9.49
CA GLU A 23 -9.57 -16.42 9.10
C GLU A 23 -10.20 -15.04 9.34
N MET A 24 -9.93 -14.43 10.49
CA MET A 24 -10.34 -13.05 10.79
C MET A 24 -9.77 -12.07 9.77
N SER A 25 -8.49 -12.19 9.42
CA SER A 25 -7.85 -11.31 8.42
C SER A 25 -8.54 -11.40 7.05
N GLY A 26 -8.99 -12.60 6.64
CA GLY A 26 -9.74 -12.78 5.40
C GLY A 26 -11.12 -12.10 5.40
N ILE A 27 -11.74 -11.94 6.58
CA ILE A 27 -13.00 -11.20 6.74
C ILE A 27 -12.74 -9.69 6.82
N GLU A 28 -11.63 -9.28 7.43
CA GLU A 28 -11.17 -7.88 7.54
C GLU A 28 -10.71 -7.28 6.21
N GLU A 29 -10.54 -8.08 5.14
CA GLU A 29 -10.31 -7.59 3.77
C GLU A 29 -11.54 -6.88 3.16
N THR A 30 -12.63 -6.75 3.92
CA THR A 30 -13.83 -5.98 3.55
C THR A 30 -13.69 -4.48 3.92
N ASP A 31 -14.46 -3.61 3.26
CA ASP A 31 -14.42 -2.15 3.50
C ASP A 31 -15.08 -1.70 4.84
N LEU A 32 -15.52 -2.64 5.67
CA LEU A 32 -16.23 -2.32 6.92
C LEU A 32 -15.24 -2.11 8.08
N PRO A 33 -15.44 -1.07 8.92
CA PRO A 33 -14.69 -0.90 10.15
C PRO A 33 -14.84 -2.10 11.11
N ILE A 34 -13.78 -2.47 11.83
CA ILE A 34 -13.75 -3.60 12.78
C ILE A 34 -14.93 -3.62 13.78
N PRO A 35 -15.34 -2.49 14.40
CA PRO A 35 -16.50 -2.49 15.30
C PRO A 35 -17.81 -2.86 14.58
N GLU A 36 -17.99 -2.38 13.36
CA GLU A 36 -19.16 -2.70 12.55
C GLU A 36 -19.13 -4.18 12.11
N LEU A 37 -17.95 -4.73 11.81
CA LEU A 37 -17.79 -6.16 11.53
C LEU A 37 -18.15 -7.02 12.73
N PHE A 38 -17.73 -6.64 13.94
CA PHE A 38 -18.08 -7.37 15.16
C PHE A 38 -19.59 -7.37 15.43
N ASP A 39 -20.29 -6.25 15.17
CA ASP A 39 -21.72 -6.14 15.41
C ASP A 39 -22.60 -6.77 14.30
N THR A 40 -22.06 -6.95 13.10
CA THR A 40 -22.84 -7.35 11.91
C THR A 40 -22.45 -8.69 11.29
N ASN A 41 -21.32 -9.28 11.71
CA ASN A 41 -20.84 -10.57 11.22
C ASN A 41 -20.64 -11.55 12.39
N ASP A 42 -21.62 -12.45 12.55
CA ASP A 42 -21.64 -13.45 13.62
C ASP A 42 -20.40 -14.37 13.61
N ASP A 43 -19.89 -14.71 12.42
CA ASP A 43 -18.70 -15.55 12.27
C ASP A 43 -17.46 -14.80 12.78
N TYR A 44 -17.31 -13.52 12.42
CA TYR A 44 -16.21 -12.67 12.90
C TYR A 44 -16.29 -12.43 14.42
N ALA A 45 -17.49 -12.18 14.95
CA ALA A 45 -17.70 -12.04 16.39
C ALA A 45 -17.34 -13.32 17.15
N SER A 46 -17.74 -14.49 16.62
CA SER A 46 -17.38 -15.79 17.19
C SER A 46 -15.87 -16.03 17.16
N LEU A 47 -15.20 -15.72 16.04
CA LEU A 47 -13.74 -15.84 15.93
C LEU A 47 -13.01 -14.91 16.91
N CYS A 48 -13.51 -13.69 17.12
CA CYS A 48 -12.97 -12.78 18.12
C CYS A 48 -13.02 -13.38 19.52
N VAL A 49 -14.18 -13.93 19.94
CA VAL A 49 -14.34 -14.57 21.25
C VAL A 49 -13.42 -15.78 21.39
N GLN A 50 -13.39 -16.66 20.38
CA GLN A 50 -12.52 -17.84 20.37
C GLN A 50 -11.03 -17.47 20.44
N SER A 51 -10.62 -16.38 19.77
CA SER A 51 -9.25 -15.89 19.84
C SER A 51 -8.86 -15.42 21.24
N MET A 52 -9.80 -14.81 21.98
CA MET A 52 -9.57 -14.37 23.35
C MET A 52 -9.45 -15.56 24.30
N ASP A 53 -10.35 -16.54 24.18
CA ASP A 53 -10.31 -17.76 25.01
C ASP A 53 -9.01 -18.54 24.77
N LEU A 54 -8.58 -18.70 23.51
CA LEU A 54 -7.30 -19.34 23.18
C LEU A 54 -6.10 -18.56 23.70
N LEU A 55 -6.16 -17.24 23.69
CA LEU A 55 -5.09 -16.40 24.23
C LEU A 55 -4.96 -16.58 25.74
N ASP A 56 -6.07 -16.70 26.47
CA ASP A 56 -6.06 -16.97 27.90
C ASP A 56 -5.47 -18.35 28.20
N GLU A 57 -5.84 -19.39 27.44
CA GLU A 57 -5.24 -20.73 27.55
C GLU A 57 -3.73 -20.71 27.27
N ILE A 58 -3.29 -19.97 26.24
CA ILE A 58 -1.86 -19.79 25.93
C ILE A 58 -1.15 -19.09 27.10
N ASN A 59 -1.76 -18.04 27.66
CA ASN A 59 -1.17 -17.30 28.77
C ASN A 59 -1.02 -18.17 30.02
N GLU A 60 -2.00 -19.00 30.35
CA GLU A 60 -1.92 -19.98 31.44
C GLU A 60 -0.77 -20.97 31.23
N LEU A 61 -0.66 -21.55 30.03
CA LEU A 61 0.43 -22.47 29.69
C LEU A 61 1.80 -21.77 29.71
N MET A 62 1.85 -20.50 29.30
CA MET A 62 3.06 -19.67 29.36
C MET A 62 3.51 -19.40 30.81
N LEU A 63 2.59 -19.25 31.76
CA LEU A 63 2.95 -19.12 33.19
C LEU A 63 3.69 -20.35 33.69
N ASP A 64 3.24 -21.56 33.32
CA ASP A 64 3.93 -22.81 33.66
C ASP A 64 5.36 -22.84 33.08
N THR A 65 5.56 -22.31 31.88
CA THR A 65 6.90 -22.23 31.26
C THR A 65 7.85 -21.25 31.96
N LYS A 66 7.34 -20.24 32.68
CA LYS A 66 8.19 -19.34 33.50
C LYS A 66 8.82 -20.10 34.68
N TYR A 67 8.12 -21.09 35.22
CA TYR A 67 8.61 -21.93 36.33
C TYR A 67 9.37 -23.18 35.85
N ALA A 68 9.08 -23.66 34.64
CA ALA A 68 9.75 -24.79 33.99
C ALA A 68 10.12 -24.44 32.53
N PRO A 69 11.31 -23.86 32.29
CA PRO A 69 11.71 -23.39 30.97
C PRO A 69 11.76 -24.52 29.94
N LEU A 70 11.10 -24.32 28.80
CA LEU A 70 11.08 -25.28 27.69
C LEU A 70 12.43 -25.32 26.97
N THR A 71 12.98 -26.51 26.78
CA THR A 71 14.27 -26.71 26.08
C THR A 71 14.10 -27.26 24.66
N GLY A 72 15.16 -27.14 23.83
CA GLY A 72 15.19 -27.68 22.47
C GLY A 72 14.13 -27.09 21.54
N LEU A 73 13.96 -25.77 21.58
CA LEU A 73 12.99 -25.03 20.75
C LEU A 73 13.63 -24.59 19.44
N GLU A 74 12.86 -24.68 18.36
CA GLU A 74 13.25 -24.10 17.08
C GLU A 74 13.24 -22.56 17.15
N PRO A 75 14.03 -21.85 16.32
CA PRO A 75 14.07 -20.38 16.33
C PRO A 75 12.70 -19.71 16.11
N SER A 76 11.82 -20.32 15.31
CA SER A 76 10.45 -19.85 15.09
C SER A 76 9.58 -19.98 16.35
N GLN A 77 9.75 -21.08 17.08
CA GLN A 77 9.06 -21.34 18.34
C GLN A 77 9.48 -20.34 19.42
N ILE A 78 10.79 -20.07 19.53
CA ILE A 78 11.34 -19.07 20.45
C ILE A 78 10.74 -17.68 20.17
N LYS A 79 10.63 -17.32 18.89
CA LYS A 79 10.04 -16.03 18.47
C LYS A 79 8.57 -15.90 18.90
N ASN A 80 7.80 -16.97 18.77
CA ASN A 80 6.39 -17.00 19.19
C ASN A 80 6.27 -16.87 20.72
N LEU A 81 7.08 -17.61 21.49
CA LEU A 81 7.04 -17.52 22.95
C LEU A 81 7.41 -16.12 23.46
N ILE A 82 8.43 -15.48 22.87
CA ILE A 82 8.83 -14.10 23.21
C ILE A 82 7.68 -13.10 22.96
N PHE A 83 6.83 -13.36 21.96
CA PHE A 83 5.66 -12.53 21.70
C PHE A 83 4.63 -12.65 22.83
N PHE A 84 4.24 -13.88 23.20
CA PHE A 84 3.23 -14.13 24.23
C PHE A 84 3.72 -13.80 25.66
N GLU A 85 4.98 -14.08 25.97
CA GLU A 85 5.58 -13.71 27.27
C GLU A 85 5.47 -12.21 27.51
N LYS A 86 5.69 -11.43 26.45
CA LYS A 86 5.61 -9.97 26.47
C LYS A 86 4.17 -9.44 26.53
N SER A 87 3.14 -10.22 26.23
CA SER A 87 1.73 -9.81 26.32
C SER A 87 1.07 -10.19 27.66
N SER A 88 1.61 -11.18 28.38
CA SER A 88 1.00 -11.75 29.59
C SER A 88 0.88 -10.84 30.83
N ASP A 89 1.58 -9.70 30.87
CA ASP A 89 1.62 -8.79 32.05
C ASP A 89 0.97 -7.41 31.80
N LEU A 90 0.11 -7.28 30.78
CA LEU A 90 -0.43 -5.98 30.34
C LEU A 90 -1.95 -5.89 30.53
N SER A 91 -2.43 -4.76 31.07
CA SER A 91 -3.85 -4.41 31.05
C SER A 91 -4.38 -4.34 29.60
N TYR A 92 -5.70 -4.48 29.40
CA TYR A 92 -6.34 -4.42 28.09
C TYR A 92 -5.90 -3.21 27.25
N GLU A 93 -5.83 -2.02 27.87
CA GLU A 93 -5.39 -0.78 27.22
C GLU A 93 -3.91 -0.83 26.80
N GLN A 94 -3.04 -1.44 27.61
CA GLN A 94 -1.62 -1.64 27.29
C GLN A 94 -1.43 -2.71 26.20
N ASN A 95 -2.33 -3.69 26.12
CA ASN A 95 -2.32 -4.71 25.08
C ASN A 95 -2.74 -4.10 23.74
N VAL A 96 -3.79 -3.26 23.72
CA VAL A 96 -4.18 -2.44 22.57
C VAL A 96 -3.05 -1.49 22.15
N GLU A 97 -2.42 -0.77 23.09
CA GLU A 97 -1.30 0.13 22.80
C GLU A 97 -0.11 -0.62 22.21
N LYS A 98 0.17 -1.84 22.67
CA LYS A 98 1.26 -2.68 22.14
C LYS A 98 0.93 -3.28 20.78
N HIS A 99 -0.31 -3.68 20.52
CA HIS A 99 -0.77 -4.09 19.19
C HIS A 99 -0.70 -2.92 18.20
N LEU A 100 -1.09 -1.72 18.62
CA LEU A 100 -0.89 -0.50 17.83
C LEU A 100 0.60 -0.25 17.59
N ASN A 101 1.46 -0.39 18.60
CA ASN A 101 2.90 -0.25 18.45
C ASN A 101 3.50 -1.31 17.49
N LEU A 102 3.01 -2.54 17.51
CA LEU A 102 3.42 -3.60 16.58
C LEU A 102 2.92 -3.31 15.16
N ARG A 103 1.67 -2.88 14.99
CA ARG A 103 1.12 -2.44 13.69
C ARG A 103 1.92 -1.25 13.14
N LEU A 104 2.28 -0.29 13.99
CA LEU A 104 3.17 0.83 13.63
C LEU A 104 4.58 0.37 13.28
N LEU A 105 5.12 -0.64 13.96
CA LEU A 105 6.42 -1.23 13.64
C LEU A 105 6.37 -1.96 12.29
N ASN A 106 5.34 -2.77 12.04
CA ASN A 106 5.12 -3.46 10.77
C ASN A 106 4.96 -2.44 9.64
N LEU A 107 4.12 -1.42 9.83
CA LEU A 107 3.96 -0.32 8.88
C LEU A 107 5.31 0.37 8.62
N LYS A 108 6.12 0.59 9.66
CA LYS A 108 7.47 1.18 9.51
C LYS A 108 8.41 0.29 8.70
N GLU A 109 8.36 -1.04 8.88
CA GLU A 109 9.15 -1.97 8.07
C GLU A 109 8.65 -2.05 6.63
N GLU A 110 7.33 -2.10 6.40
CA GLU A 110 6.74 -2.01 5.05
C GLU A 110 7.14 -0.70 4.35
N MET A 111 7.03 0.43 5.04
CA MET A 111 7.47 1.73 4.53
C MET A 111 8.96 1.72 4.17
N LYS A 112 9.82 1.05 4.96
CA LYS A 112 11.24 0.90 4.64
C LYS A 112 11.45 0.04 3.39
N GLU A 113 10.72 -1.08 3.25
CA GLU A 113 10.81 -1.92 2.05
C GLU A 113 10.34 -1.17 0.80
N ARG A 114 9.20 -0.48 0.87
CA ARG A 114 8.71 0.39 -0.21
C ARG A 114 9.71 1.50 -0.54
N LEU A 115 10.31 2.14 0.46
CA LEU A 115 11.36 3.14 0.28
C LEU A 115 12.59 2.57 -0.44
N LYS A 116 12.99 1.32 -0.20
CA LYS A 116 14.09 0.66 -0.92
C LYS A 116 13.78 0.51 -2.40
N GLN A 117 12.56 0.08 -2.74
CA GLN A 117 12.09 0.01 -4.13
C GLN A 117 12.10 1.41 -4.78
N VAL A 118 11.65 2.39 -3.99
CA VAL A 118 11.69 3.85 -4.16
C VAL A 118 12.96 4.51 -4.70
N LYS A 119 14.07 4.06 -4.09
CA LYS A 119 15.27 4.88 -3.89
C LYS A 119 16.04 5.15 -5.18
N THR A 120 15.95 4.24 -6.14
CA THR A 120 16.58 4.33 -7.46
C THR A 120 15.86 5.29 -8.39
N PHE A 121 14.65 5.73 -8.05
CA PHE A 121 13.77 6.46 -8.96
C PHE A 121 13.90 8.01 -8.90
N ARG A 122 14.98 8.53 -8.32
CA ARG A 122 15.13 9.98 -8.13
C ARG A 122 15.53 10.71 -9.43
N ILE A 123 14.54 11.14 -10.22
CA ILE A 123 14.74 12.16 -11.28
C ILE A 123 14.86 13.55 -10.60
N THR A 124 16.03 13.78 -10.03
CA THR A 124 16.46 14.98 -9.26
C THR A 124 16.44 16.32 -9.97
N SER A 125 17.18 16.33 -11.08
CA SER A 125 17.99 17.49 -11.47
C SER A 125 17.39 18.32 -12.59
N HIS A 126 16.48 17.77 -13.37
CA HIS A 126 15.95 18.40 -14.60
C HIS A 126 14.46 18.79 -14.52
N LEU A 127 13.78 18.46 -13.42
CA LEU A 127 12.39 18.83 -13.21
C LEU A 127 12.28 20.23 -12.60
N ASN A 128 11.31 21.02 -13.07
CA ASN A 128 10.96 22.28 -12.42
C ASN A 128 10.52 22.04 -10.96
N PRO A 129 10.69 23.02 -10.04
CA PRO A 129 10.43 22.82 -8.61
C PRO A 129 9.02 22.34 -8.27
N HIS A 130 8.01 22.80 -9.01
CA HIS A 130 6.62 22.41 -8.80
C HIS A 130 6.37 20.94 -9.16
N THR A 131 6.82 20.51 -10.34
CA THR A 131 6.74 19.10 -10.76
C THR A 131 7.54 18.18 -9.84
N ARG A 132 8.71 18.64 -9.37
CA ARG A 132 9.52 17.91 -8.39
C ARG A 132 8.80 17.74 -7.05
N HIS A 133 8.07 18.75 -6.60
CA HIS A 133 7.27 18.66 -5.37
C HIS A 133 6.18 17.60 -5.51
N ILE A 134 5.38 17.65 -6.60
CA ILE A 134 4.34 16.65 -6.86
C ILE A 134 4.95 15.25 -6.98
N TYR A 135 6.11 15.12 -7.65
CA TYR A 135 6.81 13.84 -7.76
C TYR A 135 7.20 13.29 -6.38
N SER A 136 7.68 14.16 -5.48
CA SER A 136 8.00 13.76 -4.11
C SER A 136 6.76 13.32 -3.35
N GLU A 137 5.60 13.94 -3.58
CA GLU A 137 4.33 13.50 -3.00
C GLU A 137 3.85 12.15 -3.55
N ILE A 138 4.02 11.87 -4.85
CA ILE A 138 3.75 10.54 -5.43
C ILE A 138 4.53 9.46 -4.66
N ILE A 139 5.84 9.69 -4.47
CA ILE A 139 6.73 8.77 -3.76
C ILE A 139 6.31 8.60 -2.30
N LYS A 140 5.90 9.68 -1.62
CA LYS A 140 5.38 9.60 -0.25
C LYS A 140 4.08 8.79 -0.20
N CYS A 141 3.10 9.06 -1.07
CA CYS A 141 1.85 8.31 -1.14
C CYS A 141 2.11 6.81 -1.30
N TYR A 142 3.03 6.43 -2.19
CA TYR A 142 3.45 5.04 -2.33
C TYR A 142 4.03 4.45 -1.04
N ILE A 143 4.98 5.14 -0.40
CA ILE A 143 5.59 4.68 0.85
C ILE A 143 4.52 4.46 1.93
N TYR A 144 3.56 5.38 2.05
CA TYR A 144 2.46 5.32 3.03
C TYR A 144 1.34 4.33 2.66
N GLY A 145 1.40 3.64 1.52
CA GLY A 145 0.35 2.70 1.09
C GLY A 145 -0.86 3.33 0.40
N ALA A 146 -0.83 4.64 0.12
CA ALA A 146 -1.87 5.34 -0.64
C ALA A 146 -1.66 5.15 -2.16
N PHE A 147 -1.81 3.90 -2.63
CA PHE A 147 -1.48 3.48 -3.98
C PHE A 147 -2.31 4.18 -5.06
N GLU A 148 -3.61 4.33 -4.83
CA GLU A 148 -4.51 5.04 -5.74
C GLU A 148 -4.11 6.50 -5.91
N ALA A 149 -3.83 7.19 -4.80
CA ALA A 149 -3.36 8.57 -4.82
C ALA A 149 -2.02 8.69 -5.57
N SER A 150 -1.10 7.73 -5.39
CA SER A 150 0.15 7.66 -6.14
C SER A 150 -0.11 7.57 -7.66
N CYS A 151 -0.99 6.66 -8.11
CA CYS A 151 -1.36 6.53 -9.53
C CYS A 151 -2.03 7.79 -10.10
N VAL A 152 -2.97 8.39 -9.37
CA VAL A 152 -3.69 9.60 -9.81
C VAL A 152 -2.74 10.79 -9.90
N LEU A 153 -1.82 10.96 -8.95
CA LEU A 153 -0.82 12.02 -8.99
C LEU A 153 0.18 11.84 -10.15
N CYS A 154 0.47 10.61 -10.58
CA CYS A 154 1.27 10.38 -11.80
C CYS A 154 0.63 11.05 -13.03
N ARG A 155 -0.69 10.96 -13.17
CA ARG A 155 -1.43 11.65 -14.24
C ARG A 155 -1.33 13.17 -14.14
N ALA A 156 -1.37 13.74 -12.93
CA ALA A 156 -1.27 15.18 -12.76
C ALA A 156 0.04 15.74 -13.35
N ILE A 157 1.17 15.03 -13.14
CA ILE A 157 2.45 15.41 -13.74
C ILE A 157 2.42 15.26 -15.26
N SER A 158 2.02 14.09 -15.78
CA SER A 158 2.07 13.84 -17.22
C SER A 158 1.15 14.78 -18.00
N GLU A 159 -0.06 15.06 -17.49
CA GLU A 159 -0.96 16.06 -18.08
C GLU A 159 -0.38 17.46 -18.04
N THR A 160 0.18 17.88 -16.90
CA THR A 160 0.72 19.25 -16.76
C THR A 160 1.88 19.48 -17.70
N MET A 161 2.81 18.51 -17.80
CA MET A 161 3.93 18.58 -18.73
C MET A 161 3.44 18.64 -20.18
N THR A 162 2.49 17.78 -20.54
CA THR A 162 1.98 17.70 -21.90
C THR A 162 1.19 18.93 -22.31
N LYS A 163 0.32 19.46 -21.44
CA LYS A 163 -0.43 20.71 -21.67
C LYS A 163 0.51 21.89 -21.90
N LYS A 164 1.52 22.06 -21.03
CA LYS A 164 2.53 23.11 -21.17
C LYS A 164 3.32 22.98 -22.47
N PHE A 165 3.66 21.77 -22.89
CA PHE A 165 4.35 21.55 -24.17
C PHE A 165 3.47 21.92 -25.37
N ILE A 166 2.19 21.55 -25.35
CA ILE A 166 1.22 21.92 -26.39
C ILE A 166 1.08 23.45 -26.48
N GLU A 167 0.99 24.13 -25.34
CA GLU A 167 0.95 25.59 -25.26
C GLU A 167 2.23 26.22 -25.80
N TYR A 168 3.40 25.70 -25.40
CA TYR A 168 4.71 26.16 -25.89
C TYR A 168 4.85 26.04 -27.41
N LYS A 169 4.29 24.99 -28.02
CA LYS A 169 4.26 24.80 -29.48
C LYS A 169 3.19 25.63 -30.20
N GLY A 170 2.49 26.53 -29.51
CA GLY A 170 1.45 27.39 -30.08
C GLY A 170 0.09 26.72 -30.30
N CYS A 171 -0.05 25.46 -29.87
CA CYS A 171 -1.23 24.63 -30.08
C CYS A 171 -2.22 24.66 -28.90
N GLY A 172 -2.02 25.54 -27.90
CA GLY A 172 -2.88 25.62 -26.71
C GLY A 172 -4.35 25.91 -27.00
N HIS A 173 -4.65 26.60 -28.11
CA HIS A 173 -6.02 26.85 -28.57
C HIS A 173 -6.78 25.56 -28.95
N LEU A 174 -6.07 24.46 -29.25
CA LEU A 174 -6.69 23.15 -29.53
C LEU A 174 -7.16 22.45 -28.26
N LEU A 175 -6.60 22.80 -27.09
CA LEU A 175 -7.01 22.28 -25.78
C LEU A 175 -8.30 22.93 -25.29
N VAL A 176 -8.44 24.24 -25.54
CA VAL A 176 -9.55 25.05 -25.08
C VAL A 176 -10.35 25.44 -26.32
N GLY A 177 -11.43 24.72 -26.62
CA GLY A 177 -12.29 25.02 -27.77
C GLY A 177 -12.84 26.44 -27.70
N LYS A 178 -12.11 27.43 -28.22
CA LYS A 178 -12.58 28.79 -28.36
C LYS A 178 -13.25 28.89 -29.72
N ASN A 179 -14.57 29.09 -29.66
CA ASN A 179 -15.45 29.48 -30.77
C ASN A 179 -15.76 28.38 -31.79
N LYS A 180 -16.74 27.50 -31.46
CA LYS A 180 -17.74 26.84 -32.35
C LYS A 180 -17.30 26.25 -33.72
N LYS A 181 -16.01 26.25 -34.07
CA LYS A 181 -15.46 25.81 -35.35
C LYS A 181 -14.35 24.78 -35.19
N ASP A 182 -13.66 24.74 -34.06
CA ASP A 182 -12.68 23.70 -33.75
C ASP A 182 -13.24 22.71 -32.72
N LYS A 183 -13.31 21.43 -33.10
CA LYS A 183 -13.61 20.34 -32.15
C LYS A 183 -12.54 20.37 -31.06
N VAL A 184 -12.94 20.28 -29.79
CA VAL A 184 -12.03 20.00 -28.68
C VAL A 184 -11.29 18.70 -29.02
N ARG A 185 -9.98 18.79 -29.25
CA ARG A 185 -9.13 17.62 -29.50
C ARG A 185 -8.61 17.11 -28.17
N SER A 186 -8.47 15.79 -28.05
CA SER A 186 -7.82 15.21 -26.87
C SER A 186 -6.33 15.55 -26.88
N ILE A 187 -5.69 15.56 -25.71
CA ILE A 187 -4.23 15.75 -25.59
C ILE A 187 -3.48 14.71 -26.43
N GLN A 188 -3.98 13.47 -26.48
CA GLN A 188 -3.42 12.38 -27.29
C GLN A 188 -3.45 12.71 -28.79
N ASP A 189 -4.60 13.19 -29.29
CA ASP A 189 -4.78 13.56 -30.69
C ASP A 189 -3.85 14.72 -31.07
N ILE A 190 -3.76 15.75 -30.22
CA ILE A 190 -2.87 16.90 -30.47
C ILE A 190 -1.41 16.44 -30.50
N CYS A 191 -0.96 15.69 -29.49
CA CYS A 191 0.42 15.21 -29.44
C CYS A 191 0.77 14.35 -30.64
N LEU A 192 -0.09 13.39 -31.00
CA LEU A 192 0.21 12.42 -32.04
C LEU A 192 0.06 13.00 -33.46
N ASN A 193 -1.05 13.69 -33.74
CA ASN A 193 -1.45 14.04 -35.10
C ASN A 193 -1.14 15.50 -35.48
N VAL A 194 -0.89 16.38 -34.49
CA VAL A 194 -0.57 17.79 -34.75
C VAL A 194 0.89 18.09 -34.47
N LEU A 195 1.41 17.57 -33.35
CA LEU A 195 2.80 17.81 -32.91
C LEU A 195 3.79 16.71 -33.34
N ASP A 196 3.30 15.65 -34.00
CA ASP A 196 4.08 14.48 -34.44
C ASP A 196 4.99 13.91 -33.32
N MET A 197 4.45 13.86 -32.11
CA MET A 197 5.14 13.31 -30.95
C MET A 197 5.26 11.80 -31.08
N ASP A 198 6.39 11.25 -30.64
CA ASP A 198 6.64 9.83 -30.63
C ASP A 198 5.47 9.05 -30.01
N LYS A 199 4.94 8.08 -30.78
CA LYS A 199 3.86 7.16 -30.38
C LYS A 199 4.14 6.50 -29.03
N ASP A 200 5.39 6.19 -28.75
CA ASP A 200 5.81 5.55 -27.50
C ASP A 200 5.65 6.48 -26.28
N ILE A 201 5.83 7.79 -26.46
CA ILE A 201 5.62 8.79 -25.41
C ILE A 201 4.12 8.99 -25.20
N VAL A 202 3.35 9.12 -26.30
CA VAL A 202 1.88 9.25 -26.25
C VAL A 202 1.22 8.01 -25.62
N SER A 203 1.75 6.82 -25.91
CA SER A 203 1.31 5.56 -25.32
C SER A 203 1.52 5.52 -23.81
N ARG A 204 2.69 5.99 -23.31
CA ARG A 204 2.96 6.12 -21.87
C ARG A 204 1.99 7.09 -21.19
N TYR A 205 1.82 8.28 -21.77
CA TYR A 205 0.84 9.26 -21.30
C TYR A 205 -0.57 8.64 -21.19
N THR A 206 -0.99 7.91 -22.23
CA THR A 206 -2.32 7.29 -22.32
C THR A 206 -2.50 6.22 -21.25
N LYS A 207 -1.51 5.36 -21.03
CA LYS A 207 -1.55 4.33 -19.98
C LYS A 207 -1.68 4.94 -18.59
N ILE A 208 -0.89 5.98 -18.29
CA ILE A 208 -0.98 6.72 -17.01
C ILE A 208 -2.38 7.33 -16.85
N GLY A 209 -2.90 7.99 -17.89
CA GLY A 209 -4.22 8.61 -17.90
C GLY A 209 -5.34 7.60 -17.64
N ASN A 210 -5.35 6.49 -18.39
CA ASN A 210 -6.38 5.45 -18.30
C ASN A 210 -6.42 4.78 -16.92
N LYS A 211 -5.25 4.47 -16.31
CA LYS A 211 -5.22 3.88 -14.97
C LYS A 211 -5.81 4.85 -13.94
N ALA A 212 -5.44 6.12 -14.01
CA ALA A 212 -5.99 7.15 -13.12
C ALA A 212 -7.50 7.38 -13.35
N ASP A 213 -7.98 7.39 -14.58
CA ASP A 213 -9.41 7.49 -14.90
C ASP A 213 -10.19 6.29 -14.33
N ASN A 214 -9.67 5.07 -14.46
CA ASN A 214 -10.32 3.88 -13.92
C ASN A 214 -10.44 3.94 -12.39
N ILE A 215 -9.38 4.39 -11.70
CA ILE A 215 -9.39 4.58 -10.23
C ILE A 215 -10.40 5.66 -9.83
N LEU A 216 -10.36 6.85 -10.47
CA LEU A 216 -11.26 7.97 -10.15
C LEU A 216 -12.74 7.63 -10.40
N HIS A 217 -13.01 6.75 -11.37
CA HIS A 217 -14.35 6.26 -11.67
C HIS A 217 -14.71 4.97 -10.92
N LYS A 218 -13.91 4.56 -9.92
CA LYS A 218 -14.11 3.36 -9.09
C LYS A 218 -14.31 2.07 -9.90
N LYS A 219 -13.62 1.97 -11.04
CA LYS A 219 -13.62 0.78 -11.91
C LYS A 219 -12.47 -0.17 -11.60
N ASP A 220 -11.52 0.28 -10.80
CA ASP A 220 -10.25 -0.41 -10.52
C ASP A 220 -9.73 0.06 -9.15
N VAL A 221 -9.13 -0.85 -8.39
CA VAL A 221 -8.50 -0.59 -7.09
C VAL A 221 -7.00 -0.82 -7.27
N ALA A 222 -6.18 0.21 -7.00
CA ALA A 222 -4.76 0.13 -7.27
C ALA A 222 -4.01 -0.68 -6.20
N THR A 223 -3.27 -1.70 -6.64
CA THR A 223 -2.36 -2.47 -5.78
C THR A 223 -1.00 -1.79 -5.63
N GLU A 224 -0.15 -2.27 -4.70
CA GLU A 224 1.25 -1.82 -4.59
C GLU A 224 1.99 -1.99 -5.93
N LYS A 225 1.75 -3.12 -6.62
CA LYS A 225 2.35 -3.42 -7.92
C LYS A 225 1.94 -2.41 -8.99
N ASP A 226 0.65 -2.04 -9.04
CA ASP A 226 0.17 -1.02 -9.96
C ASP A 226 0.85 0.33 -9.70
N ALA A 227 0.96 0.73 -8.44
CA ALA A 227 1.55 2.02 -8.07
C ALA A 227 3.03 2.10 -8.45
N ILE A 228 3.82 1.05 -8.17
CA ILE A 228 5.24 1.03 -8.54
C ILE A 228 5.44 1.00 -10.06
N GLU A 229 4.57 0.29 -10.80
CA GLU A 229 4.60 0.28 -12.27
C GLU A 229 4.24 1.66 -12.83
N MET A 230 3.26 2.36 -12.26
CA MET A 230 2.89 3.71 -12.68
C MET A 230 4.00 4.73 -12.37
N ILE A 231 4.70 4.60 -11.24
CA ILE A 231 5.86 5.44 -10.92
C ILE A 231 6.96 5.24 -11.96
N LYS A 232 7.32 3.99 -12.27
CA LYS A 232 8.32 3.67 -13.31
C LYS A 232 7.91 4.20 -14.68
N LEU A 233 6.64 4.03 -15.03
CA LEU A 233 6.10 4.49 -16.31
C LEU A 233 6.15 6.03 -16.43
N LEU A 234 5.86 6.74 -15.33
CA LEU A 234 5.97 8.19 -15.28
C LEU A 234 7.43 8.65 -15.41
N GLN A 235 8.37 7.95 -14.79
CA GLN A 235 9.79 8.27 -14.92
C GLN A 235 10.28 8.11 -16.36
N ASP A 236 9.99 6.97 -16.96
CA ASP A 236 10.22 6.70 -18.38
C ASP A 236 9.63 7.80 -19.28
N PHE A 237 8.42 8.24 -18.95
CA PHE A 237 7.74 9.32 -19.65
C PHE A 237 8.50 10.65 -19.50
N ILE A 238 8.90 11.03 -18.29
CA ILE A 238 9.64 12.26 -17.99
C ILE A 238 11.00 12.26 -18.72
N GLU A 239 11.75 11.16 -18.65
CA GLU A 239 13.08 11.04 -19.25
C GLU A 239 13.05 11.13 -20.78
N LYS A 240 12.02 10.54 -21.40
CA LYS A 240 11.86 10.54 -22.85
C LYS A 240 11.09 11.76 -23.36
N PHE A 241 10.52 12.57 -22.47
CA PHE A 241 9.67 13.68 -22.87
C PHE A 241 10.49 14.72 -23.67
N PRO A 242 9.96 15.27 -24.77
CA PRO A 242 10.73 16.21 -25.58
C PRO A 242 11.13 17.46 -24.78
N GLU A 243 12.41 17.83 -24.87
CA GLU A 243 12.91 19.06 -24.26
C GLU A 243 12.29 20.30 -24.92
N GLN A 244 12.04 21.33 -24.11
CA GLN A 244 11.66 22.66 -24.60
C GLN A 244 12.90 23.37 -25.13
N LYS A 245 13.24 23.15 -26.40
CA LYS A 245 14.22 23.93 -27.15
C LYS A 245 13.55 25.11 -27.86
#